data_AF-A0A973KWX7-F1
#
_entry.id   AF-A0A973KWX7-F1
#
_cell.length_a   1.000
_cell.length_b   1.000
_cell.length_c   1.000
_cell.angle_alpha   90.00
_cell.angle_beta   90.00
_cell.angle_gamma   90.00
#
_symmetry.space_group_name_H-M   'P 1'
#
loop_
_entity.id
_entity.type
_entity.pdbx_description
1 polymer ?
#
loop_
_entity_poly.entity_id
_entity_poly.type
_entity_poly.pdbx_seq_one_letter_code
_entity_poly.pdbx_strand_id
1 'polypeptide(L)' 'GVLAERRLRRAAGEVETIAVTALRARIGDLHGDRRLGTLAERVAAGELDPYAAADELVAGVTAG' A
#
# COMPACT_ATOMS: atom_id res chain seq x y z
N GLY A 1 4.96 -25.42 21.58
CA GLY A 1 6.33 -25.55 22.11
C GLY A 1 7.08 -24.27 21.80
N VAL A 2 7.62 -23.60 22.82
CA VAL A 2 7.98 -22.16 22.79
C VAL A 2 8.89 -21.76 21.62
N LEU A 3 9.76 -22.66 21.13
CA LEU A 3 10.60 -22.43 19.95
C LEU A 3 9.80 -22.36 18.63
N ALA A 4 8.80 -23.24 18.45
CA ALA A 4 7.93 -23.23 17.28
C ALA A 4 7.07 -21.97 17.23
N GLU A 5 6.54 -21.53 18.38
CA GLU A 5 5.75 -20.28 18.48
C GLU A 5 6.60 -19.03 18.17
N ARG A 6 7.86 -19.00 18.60
CA ARG A 6 8.80 -17.92 18.27
C ARG A 6 9.16 -17.93 16.77
N ARG A 7 9.38 -19.11 16.19
CA ARG A 7 9.64 -19.26 14.75
C ARG A 7 8.45 -18.78 13.93
N LEU A 8 7.23 -19.14 14.34
CA LEU A 8 6.00 -18.68 13.68
C LEU A 8 5.85 -17.16 13.75
N ARG A 9 6.03 -16.55 14.92
CA ARG A 9 5.97 -15.08 15.05
C ARG A 9 7.03 -14.36 14.23
N ARG A 10 8.26 -14.89 14.18
CA ARG A 10 9.32 -14.35 13.32
C ARG A 10 8.92 -14.44 11.85
N ALA A 11 8.50 -15.62 11.39
CA ALA A 11 8.10 -15.82 10.01
C ALA A 11 6.94 -14.91 9.61
N ALA A 12 5.94 -14.73 10.49
CA ALA A 12 4.83 -13.81 10.25
C ALA A 12 5.31 -12.36 10.08
N GLY A 13 6.19 -11.88 10.96
CA GLY A 13 6.76 -10.54 10.85
C GLY A 13 7.65 -10.34 9.62
N GLU A 14 8.42 -11.37 9.22
CA GLU A 14 9.21 -11.35 7.99
C GLU A 14 8.32 -11.27 6.75
N VAL A 15 7.27 -12.11 6.68
CA VAL A 15 6.30 -12.09 5.59
C VAL A 15 5.58 -10.74 5.50
N GLU A 16 5.13 -10.19 6.63
CA GLU A 16 4.49 -8.87 6.68
C GLU A 16 5.44 -7.75 6.20
N THR A 17 6.68 -7.76 6.66
CA THR A 17 7.69 -6.77 6.26
C THR A 17 7.95 -6.82 4.77
N ILE A 18 8.13 -8.02 4.21
CA ILE A 18 8.34 -8.24 2.78
C ILE A 18 7.13 -7.74 1.99
N ALA A 19 5.92 -8.12 2.40
CA ALA A 19 4.68 -7.73 1.73
C ALA A 19 4.47 -6.21 1.72
N VAL A 20 4.64 -5.54 2.87
CA VAL A 20 4.49 -4.07 2.97
C VAL A 20 5.57 -3.35 2.16
N THR A 21 6.80 -3.86 2.15
CA THR A 21 7.89 -3.28 1.34
C THR A 21 7.58 -3.38 -0.15
N ALA A 22 7.12 -4.53 -0.62
CA ALA A 22 6.71 -4.72 -2.02
C ALA A 22 5.53 -3.81 -2.40
N LEU A 23 4.54 -3.69 -1.52
CA LEU A 23 3.39 -2.80 -1.75
C LEU A 23 3.82 -1.33 -1.86
N ARG A 24 4.72 -0.87 -0.98
CA ARG A 24 5.26 0.50 -1.03
C ARG A 24 6.03 0.76 -2.32
N ALA A 25 6.80 -0.21 -2.80
CA ALA A 25 7.51 -0.09 -4.08
C ALA A 25 6.53 0.09 -5.24
N ARG A 26 5.48 -0.75 -5.32
CA ARG A 26 4.42 -0.63 -6.34
C ARG A 26 3.70 0.73 -6.31
N ILE A 27 3.43 1.25 -5.11
CA ILE A 27 2.84 2.59 -4.95
C ILE A 27 3.82 3.67 -5.44
N GLY A 28 5.12 3.52 -5.18
CA GLY A 28 6.17 4.41 -5.69
C GLY A 28 6.22 4.44 -7.21
N ASP A 29 6.14 3.28 -7.85
CA ASP A 29 6.08 3.16 -9.31
C ASP A 29 4.83 3.87 -9.88
N LEU A 30 3.67 3.71 -9.24
CA LEU A 30 2.43 4.41 -9.60
C LEU A 30 2.49 5.93 -9.38
N HIS A 31 3.33 6.41 -8.45
CA HIS A 31 3.58 7.84 -8.25
C HIS A 31 4.21 8.46 -9.52
N GLY A 32 5.03 7.69 -10.25
CA GLY A 32 5.59 8.09 -11.54
C GLY A 32 4.57 8.16 -12.68
N ASP A 33 3.45 7.45 -12.56
CA ASP A 33 2.42 7.29 -13.59
C ASP A 33 1.34 8.39 -13.59
N ARG A 34 1.59 9.52 -12.93
CA ARG A 34 0.69 10.70 -12.77
C ARG A 34 -0.58 10.49 -11.95
N ARG A 35 -1.08 9.25 -11.81
CA ARG A 35 -2.34 8.93 -11.10
C ARG A 35 -2.37 9.46 -9.67
N LEU A 36 -1.30 9.30 -8.91
CA LEU A 36 -1.26 9.75 -7.51
C LEU A 36 -1.25 11.29 -7.40
N GLY A 37 -0.61 11.98 -8.35
CA GLY A 37 -0.69 13.45 -8.45
C GLY A 37 -2.12 13.92 -8.67
N THR A 38 -2.84 13.31 -9.62
CA THR A 38 -4.25 13.63 -9.89
C THR A 38 -5.16 13.37 -8.69
N LEU A 39 -4.96 12.27 -7.95
CA LEU A 39 -5.70 12.00 -6.72
C LEU A 39 -5.41 13.06 -5.63
N ALA A 40 -4.14 13.45 -5.47
CA ALA A 40 -3.75 14.48 -4.52
C ALA A 40 -4.36 15.86 -4.87
N GLU A 41 -4.39 16.22 -6.15
CA GLU A 41 -5.04 17.45 -6.64
C GLU A 41 -6.55 17.46 -6.34
N ARG A 42 -7.26 16.35 -6.63
CA ARG A 42 -8.69 16.21 -6.33
C ARG A 42 -8.98 16.31 -4.84
N VAL A 43 -8.12 15.73 -3.99
CA VAL A 43 -8.23 15.84 -2.53
C VAL A 43 -8.00 17.27 -2.07
N ALA A 44 -6.97 17.94 -2.59
CA ALA A 44 -6.68 19.34 -2.26
C ALA A 44 -7.81 20.29 -2.71
N ALA A 45 -8.49 19.99 -3.81
CA ALA A 45 -9.65 20.72 -4.31
C ALA A 45 -10.95 20.41 -3.53
N GLY A 46 -10.95 19.40 -2.67
CA GLY A 46 -12.15 18.95 -1.94
C GLY A 46 -13.15 18.16 -2.79
N GLU A 47 -12.74 17.72 -3.98
CA GLU A 47 -13.56 16.93 -4.90
C GLU A 47 -13.58 15.44 -4.56
N LEU A 48 -12.57 14.98 -3.80
CA LEU A 48 -12.44 13.61 -3.34
C LEU A 48 -11.96 13.62 -1.90
N ASP A 49 -12.55 12.79 -1.04
CA ASP A 49 -12.02 12.66 0.32
C ASP A 49 -10.76 11.76 0.34
N PRO A 50 -9.89 11.91 1.35
CA PRO A 50 -8.64 11.14 1.43
C PRO A 50 -8.82 9.62 1.48
N TYR A 51 -9.93 9.11 2.03
CA TYR A 51 -10.17 7.67 2.11
C TYR A 51 -10.60 7.12 0.76
N ALA A 52 -11.51 7.80 0.06
CA ALA A 52 -11.89 7.43 -1.30
C ALA A 52 -10.69 7.50 -2.27
N ALA A 53 -9.82 8.50 -2.12
CA ALA A 53 -8.57 8.58 -2.89
C ALA A 53 -7.63 7.39 -2.61
N ALA A 54 -7.54 6.96 -1.34
CA ALA A 54 -6.75 5.80 -0.97
C ALA A 54 -7.34 4.50 -1.56
N ASP A 55 -8.66 4.33 -1.56
CA ASP A 55 -9.33 3.18 -2.17
C ASP A 55 -9.09 3.13 -3.69
N GLU A 56 -9.21 4.26 -4.39
CA GLU A 56 -8.89 4.36 -5.82
C GLU A 56 -7.42 3.98 -6.09
N LEU A 57 -6.49 4.43 -5.24
CA LEU A 57 -5.07 4.07 -5.35
C LEU A 57 -4.85 2.57 -5.13
N VAL A 58 -5.44 1.98 -4.09
CA VAL A 58 -5.31 0.56 -3.76
C VAL A 58 -5.91 -0.32 -4.87
N ALA A 59 -7.06 0.06 -5.42
CA ALA A 59 -7.65 -0.63 -6.57
C ALA A 59 -6.70 -0.61 -7.77
N GLY A 60 -6.06 0.54 -8.04
CA GLY A 60 -5.06 0.66 -9.11
C GLY A 60 -3.82 -0.21 -8.89
N VAL A 61 -3.38 -0.37 -7.64
CA VAL A 61 -2.23 -1.22 -7.31
C VAL A 61 -2.58 -2.69 -7.42
N THR A 62 -3.78 -3.11 -7.04
CA THR A 62 -4.17 -4.53 -6.93
C THR A 62 -4.73 -5.13 -8.21
N ALA A 63 -5.19 -4.31 -9.16
CA ALA A 63 -5.75 -4.78 -10.43
C ALA A 63 -4.70 -5.21 -11.49
N GLY A 64 -3.40 -5.10 -11.18
CA GLY A 64 -2.27 -5.47 -12.04
C GLY A 64 -1.53 -6.72 -11.59
#